data_AF-A0A3S1CQ43-F1
#
_entry.id   AF-A0A3S1CQ43-F1
#
_cell.length_a   1.000
_cell.length_b   1.000
_cell.length_c   1.000
_cell.angle_alpha   90.00
_cell.angle_beta   90.00
_cell.angle_gamma   90.00
#
_symmetry.space_group_name_H-M   'P 1'
#
loop_
_entity.id
_entity.type
_entity.pdbx_description
1 polymer ?
#
loop_
_entity_poly.entity_id
_entity_poly.type
_entity_poly.pdbx_seq_one_letter_code
_entity_poly.pdbx_strand_id
1 'polypeptide(L)'
;SAVDVAVWASGSPKAGSDAALAASECPVRPRPLSEFVAETGSIVVDALYGAGLSKPLSGDAARAVEVATELSLPVVAVDLPSGVSGESGQSLGQAFRARITVTFARKKPGHLLLPGREMCGELVLADIGIGDGIVAQLEPRTFENTPPLWIGNFPVPAVDAHKYRRGHVGVFSGGPSATGAARLSALAAARSGAGAVTVLSPANAMQVNAAHLTSIMLHKSDSVADVQEFIGRRRPSAFVLGPGFGVGEKTRDFALGVLATGQR
;
A
#
# COMPACT_ATOMS: atom_id res chain seq x y z
N SER A 1 38.91 8.98 13.23
CA SER A 1 38.50 8.52 14.57
C SER A 1 37.90 7.14 14.42
N ALA A 2 38.33 6.15 15.20
CA ALA A 2 37.64 4.85 15.23
C ALA A 2 36.40 5.01 16.11
N VAL A 3 35.23 4.59 15.60
CA VAL A 3 34.01 4.48 16.40
C VAL A 3 34.15 3.22 17.26
N ASP A 4 33.83 3.30 18.55
CA ASP A 4 33.83 2.12 19.41
C ASP A 4 32.63 1.22 19.05
N VAL A 5 32.85 -0.10 18.98
CA VAL A 5 31.86 -1.07 18.49
C VAL A 5 31.74 -2.21 19.49
N ALA A 6 30.51 -2.44 19.95
CA ALA A 6 30.15 -3.57 20.77
C ALA A 6 29.03 -4.38 20.10
N VAL A 7 29.07 -5.70 20.29
CA VAL A 7 28.08 -6.64 19.75
C VAL A 7 27.42 -7.35 20.92
N TRP A 8 26.09 -7.41 20.89
CA TRP A 8 25.29 -8.18 21.86
C TRP A 8 24.50 -9.25 21.11
N ALA A 9 24.49 -10.47 21.65
CA ALA A 9 23.86 -11.63 21.01
C ALA A 9 22.99 -12.42 21.99
N SER A 10 21.88 -12.96 21.50
CA SER A 10 20.96 -13.81 22.26
C SER A 10 21.36 -15.30 22.29
N GLY A 11 22.36 -15.70 21.49
CA GLY A 11 22.83 -17.07 21.41
C GLY A 11 24.00 -17.24 20.46
N SER A 12 24.44 -18.48 20.28
CA SER A 12 25.48 -18.84 19.30
C SER A 12 24.86 -19.15 17.94
N PRO A 13 25.49 -18.75 16.82
CA PRO A 13 25.02 -19.11 15.50
C PRO A 13 25.06 -20.63 15.29
N LYS A 14 24.16 -21.14 14.44
CA LYS A 14 24.13 -22.57 14.09
C LYS A 14 25.43 -22.95 13.40
N ALA A 15 26.07 -24.04 13.83
CA ALA A 15 27.30 -24.54 13.23
C ALA A 15 27.13 -24.76 11.72
N GLY A 16 28.10 -24.30 10.93
CA GLY A 16 28.09 -24.40 9.46
C GLY A 16 27.13 -23.44 8.74
N SER A 17 26.49 -22.50 9.45
CA SER A 17 25.70 -21.43 8.81
C SER A 17 26.58 -20.24 8.42
N ASP A 18 26.08 -19.40 7.51
CA ASP A 18 26.74 -18.14 7.14
C ASP A 18 26.95 -17.23 8.36
N ALA A 19 26.01 -17.24 9.32
CA ALA A 19 26.16 -16.51 10.57
C ALA A 19 27.32 -17.02 11.44
N ALA A 20 27.64 -18.32 11.38
CA ALA A 20 28.79 -18.88 12.09
C ALA A 20 30.11 -18.48 11.42
N LEU A 21 30.15 -18.45 10.08
CA LEU A 21 31.29 -17.93 9.34
C LEU A 21 31.51 -16.45 9.68
N ALA A 22 30.47 -15.62 9.56
CA ALA A 22 30.54 -14.19 9.90
C ALA A 22 30.97 -13.94 11.36
N ALA A 23 30.49 -14.74 12.32
CA ALA A 23 30.91 -14.66 13.71
C ALA A 23 32.40 -15.03 13.90
N SER A 24 32.93 -15.98 13.13
CA SER A 24 34.35 -16.37 13.19
C SER A 24 35.29 -15.31 12.60
N GLU A 25 34.80 -14.53 11.64
CA GLU A 25 35.53 -13.41 11.02
C GLU A 25 35.38 -12.09 11.77
N CYS A 26 34.39 -11.98 12.66
CA CYS A 26 34.14 -10.76 13.42
C CYS A 26 35.22 -10.55 14.50
N PRO A 27 35.97 -9.43 14.47
CA PRO A 27 37.00 -9.16 15.47
C PRO A 27 36.41 -8.73 16.83
N VAL A 28 35.11 -8.42 16.89
CA VAL A 28 34.41 -7.97 18.10
C VAL A 28 33.77 -9.16 18.80
N ARG A 29 34.22 -9.44 20.03
CA ARG A 29 33.65 -10.52 20.84
C ARG A 29 32.21 -10.16 21.29
N PRO A 30 31.21 -11.01 21.03
CA PRO A 30 29.85 -10.73 21.45
C PRO A 30 29.67 -10.84 22.97
N ARG A 31 28.81 -9.99 23.52
CA ARG A 31 28.32 -10.01 24.90
C ARG A 31 26.90 -10.58 24.95
N PRO A 32 26.42 -11.10 26.10
CA PRO A 32 25.03 -11.53 26.23
C PRO A 32 24.04 -10.37 26.02
N LEU A 33 22.95 -10.58 25.29
CA LEU A 33 21.92 -9.55 25.08
C LEU A 33 21.28 -9.05 26.39
N SER A 34 21.27 -9.88 27.44
CA SER A 34 20.86 -9.49 28.79
C SER A 34 21.70 -8.36 29.40
N GLU A 35 22.90 -8.12 28.89
CA GLU A 35 23.81 -7.05 29.28
C GLU A 35 23.79 -5.88 28.28
N PHE A 36 22.82 -5.83 27.36
CA PHE A 36 22.67 -4.71 26.43
C PHE A 36 22.52 -3.38 27.18
N VAL A 37 23.40 -2.45 26.84
CA VAL A 37 23.48 -1.09 27.35
C VAL A 37 23.88 -0.17 26.21
N ALA A 38 23.30 1.03 26.19
CA ALA A 38 23.66 2.09 25.28
C ALA A 38 23.59 3.42 26.02
N GLU A 39 24.26 4.44 25.48
CA GLU A 39 24.24 5.80 26.02
C GLU A 39 23.77 6.80 24.96
N THR A 40 23.30 7.97 25.39
CA THR A 40 22.90 9.05 24.49
C THR A 40 24.02 9.38 23.51
N GLY A 41 23.71 9.40 22.21
CA GLY A 41 24.69 9.61 21.14
C GLY A 41 25.18 8.31 20.48
N SER A 42 24.82 7.14 21.01
CA SER A 42 25.07 5.85 20.37
C SER A 42 24.23 5.67 19.10
N ILE A 43 24.70 4.81 18.18
CA ILE A 43 23.91 4.29 17.06
C ILE A 43 23.63 2.81 17.34
N VAL A 44 22.37 2.41 17.27
CA VAL A 44 21.98 1.01 17.43
C VAL A 44 21.87 0.36 16.06
N VAL A 45 22.56 -0.75 15.85
CA VAL A 45 22.34 -1.61 14.68
C VAL A 45 21.46 -2.77 15.12
N ASP A 46 20.21 -2.77 14.70
CA ASP A 46 19.24 -3.81 14.99
C ASP A 46 19.38 -4.94 13.97
N ALA A 47 19.95 -6.07 14.43
CA ALA A 47 20.07 -7.30 13.67
C ALA A 47 19.55 -8.51 14.49
N LEU A 48 18.58 -8.29 15.39
CA LEU A 48 18.06 -9.36 16.25
C LEU A 48 17.12 -10.30 15.49
N TYR A 49 16.17 -9.74 14.73
CA TYR A 49 15.17 -10.49 13.98
C TYR A 49 14.81 -9.79 12.67
N GLY A 50 14.94 -10.50 11.56
CA GLY A 50 14.45 -10.05 10.26
C GLY A 50 13.00 -10.47 9.98
N ALA A 51 12.67 -10.62 8.69
CA ALA A 51 11.31 -10.90 8.22
C ALA A 51 10.71 -12.25 8.71
N GLY A 52 11.52 -13.16 9.24
CA GLY A 52 11.09 -14.46 9.77
C GLY A 52 10.44 -14.43 11.15
N LEU A 53 10.37 -13.25 11.80
CA LEU A 53 9.74 -13.12 13.12
C LEU A 53 8.23 -13.40 13.04
N SER A 54 7.77 -14.36 13.84
CA SER A 54 6.36 -14.78 13.91
C SER A 54 5.75 -14.63 15.31
N LYS A 55 6.55 -14.22 16.31
CA LYS A 55 6.13 -14.06 17.71
C LYS A 55 6.53 -12.69 18.24
N PRO A 56 5.80 -12.15 19.22
CA PRO A 56 6.19 -10.91 19.86
C PRO A 56 7.59 -10.97 20.47
N LEU A 57 8.30 -9.84 20.44
CA LEU A 57 9.55 -9.71 21.18
C LEU A 57 9.29 -9.88 22.68
N SER A 58 10.20 -10.56 23.37
CA SER A 58 10.13 -10.77 24.82
C SER A 58 11.53 -10.81 25.42
N GLY A 59 11.61 -10.72 26.75
CA GLY A 59 12.87 -10.75 27.50
C GLY A 59 13.85 -9.67 27.07
N ASP A 60 15.11 -10.04 26.85
CA ASP A 60 16.20 -9.08 26.59
C ASP A 60 16.05 -8.30 25.28
N ALA A 61 15.42 -8.90 24.26
CA ALA A 61 15.16 -8.20 22.99
C ALA A 61 14.12 -7.09 23.17
N ALA A 62 13.08 -7.34 23.97
CA ALA A 62 12.10 -6.36 24.39
C ALA A 62 12.76 -5.20 25.16
N ARG A 63 13.59 -5.54 26.16
CA ARG A 63 14.36 -4.55 26.93
C ARG A 63 15.29 -3.69 26.06
N ALA A 64 15.89 -4.26 25.02
CA ALA A 64 16.75 -3.51 24.10
C ALA A 64 15.96 -2.45 23.30
N VAL A 65 14.73 -2.77 22.89
CA VAL A 65 13.82 -1.80 22.24
C VAL A 65 13.48 -0.66 23.19
N GLU A 66 13.18 -0.97 24.45
CA GLU A 66 12.87 0.03 25.49
C GLU A 66 14.05 0.99 25.70
N VAL A 67 15.26 0.46 25.91
CA VAL A 67 16.48 1.27 26.08
C VAL A 67 16.72 2.21 24.89
N ALA A 68 16.62 1.69 23.65
CA ALA A 68 16.82 2.52 22.47
C ALA A 68 15.76 3.61 22.32
N THR A 69 14.51 3.31 22.72
CA THR A 69 13.38 4.24 22.66
C THR A 69 13.51 5.34 23.71
N GLU A 70 13.78 4.98 24.97
CA GLU A 70 13.94 5.92 26.09
C GLU A 70 15.08 6.91 25.84
N LEU A 71 16.19 6.44 25.28
CA LEU A 71 17.34 7.26 24.93
C LEU A 71 17.20 7.97 23.58
N SER A 72 16.11 7.76 22.85
CA SER A 72 15.86 8.30 21.50
C SER A 72 17.03 8.07 20.53
N LEU A 73 17.60 6.85 20.56
CA LEU A 73 18.78 6.53 19.76
C LEU A 73 18.42 6.32 18.28
N PRO A 74 19.27 6.78 17.34
CA PRO A 74 19.13 6.39 15.94
C PRO A 74 19.36 4.88 15.79
N VAL A 75 18.38 4.20 15.18
CA VAL A 75 18.45 2.77 14.87
C VAL A 75 18.66 2.55 13.38
N VAL A 76 19.59 1.65 13.03
CA VAL A 76 19.75 1.09 11.68
C VAL A 76 19.31 -0.37 11.74
N ALA A 77 18.20 -0.72 11.10
CA ALA A 77 17.69 -2.08 11.08
C ALA A 77 18.25 -2.88 9.90
N VAL A 78 18.57 -4.14 10.16
CA VAL A 78 19.03 -5.12 9.19
C VAL A 78 17.87 -6.04 8.84
N ASP A 79 17.57 -6.16 7.55
CA ASP A 79 16.42 -6.83 6.95
C ASP A 79 15.07 -6.17 7.22
N LEU A 80 14.67 -6.04 8.49
CA LEU A 80 13.42 -5.45 8.96
C LEU A 80 13.61 -5.02 10.42
N PRO A 81 12.98 -3.93 10.91
CA PRO A 81 13.04 -3.60 12.33
C PRO A 81 12.50 -4.77 13.17
N SER A 82 13.29 -5.27 14.10
CA SER A 82 12.91 -6.36 14.99
C SER A 82 11.63 -5.97 15.72
N GLY A 83 10.66 -6.88 15.71
CA GLY A 83 9.31 -6.65 16.23
C GLY A 83 8.28 -6.31 15.15
N VAL A 84 8.68 -6.02 13.91
CA VAL A 84 7.76 -5.88 12.78
C VAL A 84 7.55 -7.23 12.10
N SER A 85 6.31 -7.58 11.78
CA SER A 85 5.98 -8.72 10.94
C SER A 85 6.32 -8.43 9.47
N GLY A 86 7.18 -9.24 8.86
CA GLY A 86 7.53 -9.11 7.44
C GLY A 86 6.34 -9.32 6.49
N GLU A 87 5.34 -10.09 6.91
CA GLU A 87 4.16 -10.44 6.10
C GLU A 87 3.03 -9.39 6.20
N SER A 88 2.75 -8.88 7.40
CA SER A 88 1.57 -8.04 7.64
C SER A 88 1.91 -6.56 7.90
N GLY A 89 3.16 -6.25 8.24
CA GLY A 89 3.56 -4.93 8.72
C GLY A 89 3.07 -4.60 10.13
N GLN A 90 2.42 -5.54 10.84
CA GLN A 90 2.01 -5.34 12.22
C GLN A 90 3.21 -5.35 13.17
N SER A 91 3.12 -4.53 14.23
CA SER A 91 4.03 -4.62 15.38
C SER A 91 3.62 -5.81 16.24
N LEU A 92 4.53 -6.76 16.43
CA LEU A 92 4.35 -7.94 17.27
C LEU A 92 4.77 -7.58 18.71
N GLY A 93 3.89 -6.88 19.43
CA GLY A 93 4.22 -6.27 20.71
C GLY A 93 4.97 -4.96 20.50
N GLN A 94 6.25 -4.91 20.88
CA GLN A 94 7.12 -3.77 20.62
C GLN A 94 8.09 -4.02 19.49
N ALA A 95 8.52 -2.94 18.85
CA ALA A 95 9.43 -2.97 17.72
C ALA A 95 10.38 -1.78 17.74
N PHE A 96 11.57 -1.95 17.18
CA PHE A 96 12.44 -0.81 16.92
C PHE A 96 11.80 0.14 15.89
N ARG A 97 12.10 1.42 16.04
CA ARG A 97 11.82 2.45 15.04
C ARG A 97 13.13 2.85 14.38
N ALA A 98 13.38 2.30 13.20
CA ALA A 98 14.59 2.56 12.44
C ALA A 98 14.56 3.95 11.79
N ARG A 99 15.73 4.59 11.76
CA ARG A 99 16.00 5.72 10.86
C ARG A 99 16.29 5.22 9.45
N ILE A 100 16.97 4.08 9.33
CA ILE A 100 17.29 3.41 8.08
C ILE A 100 17.08 1.91 8.26
N THR A 101 16.41 1.26 7.32
CA THR A 101 16.34 -0.20 7.21
C THR A 101 17.05 -0.64 5.94
N VAL A 102 18.06 -1.49 6.07
CA VAL A 102 18.75 -2.13 4.94
C VAL A 102 18.17 -3.53 4.76
N THR A 103 17.39 -3.74 3.72
CA THR A 103 16.78 -5.03 3.38
C THR A 103 17.43 -5.66 2.15
N PHE A 104 17.26 -6.97 2.00
CA PHE A 104 17.98 -7.74 0.99
C PHE A 104 17.04 -8.40 -0.01
N ALA A 105 17.51 -8.53 -1.24
CA ALA A 105 16.87 -9.19 -2.39
C ALA A 105 15.55 -8.57 -2.85
N ARG A 106 14.53 -8.49 -1.97
CA ARG A 106 13.24 -7.83 -2.22
C ARG A 106 12.72 -7.18 -0.95
N LYS A 107 11.90 -6.13 -1.14
CA LYS A 107 11.05 -5.60 -0.08
C LYS A 107 10.00 -6.64 0.29
N LYS A 108 9.86 -6.88 1.59
CA LYS A 108 8.75 -7.61 2.21
C LYS A 108 7.54 -6.69 2.43
N PRO A 109 6.29 -7.21 2.48
CA PRO A 109 5.09 -6.40 2.74
C PRO A 109 5.19 -5.50 3.98
N GLY A 110 5.86 -5.96 5.05
CA GLY A 110 6.05 -5.17 6.27
C GLY A 110 6.80 -3.84 6.09
N HIS A 111 7.56 -3.70 4.99
CA HIS A 111 8.19 -2.44 4.61
C HIS A 111 7.25 -1.44 3.94
N LEU A 112 6.07 -1.88 3.51
CA LEU A 112 5.14 -1.12 2.68
C LEU A 112 3.79 -0.90 3.38
N LEU A 113 3.39 -1.82 4.25
CA LEU A 113 2.16 -1.78 5.01
C LEU A 113 2.35 -1.08 6.36
N LEU A 114 1.34 -0.31 6.78
CA LEU A 114 1.31 0.31 8.09
C LEU A 114 0.91 -0.69 9.19
N PRO A 115 1.44 -0.55 10.42
CA PRO A 115 2.37 0.51 10.85
C PRO A 115 3.85 0.26 10.48
N GLY A 116 4.23 -0.94 10.03
CA GLY A 116 5.62 -1.33 9.78
C GLY A 116 6.41 -0.38 8.87
N ARG A 117 5.76 0.17 7.82
CA ARG A 117 6.36 1.19 6.95
C ARG A 117 6.93 2.39 7.73
N GLU A 118 6.21 2.88 8.74
CA GLU A 118 6.65 4.02 9.56
C GLU A 118 7.80 3.66 10.49
N MET A 119 7.95 2.38 10.82
CA MET A 119 9.03 1.89 11.68
C MET A 119 10.31 1.63 10.90
N CYS A 120 10.28 1.62 9.57
CA CYS A 120 11.43 1.31 8.73
C CYS A 120 12.32 2.52 8.39
N GLY A 121 11.81 3.76 8.56
CA GLY A 121 12.54 4.95 8.13
C GLY A 121 12.87 4.93 6.63
N GLU A 122 14.10 5.32 6.27
CA GLU A 122 14.61 5.19 4.91
C GLU A 122 14.87 3.72 4.57
N LEU A 123 14.35 3.24 3.44
CA LEU A 123 14.51 1.87 2.99
C LEU A 123 15.59 1.75 1.92
N VAL A 124 16.65 1.01 2.23
CA VAL A 124 17.71 0.65 1.29
C VAL A 124 17.56 -0.81 0.90
N LEU A 125 17.31 -1.07 -0.38
CA LEU A 125 17.32 -2.44 -0.92
C LEU A 125 18.75 -2.76 -1.40
N ALA A 126 19.48 -3.55 -0.63
CA ALA A 126 20.81 -3.99 -0.98
C ALA A 126 20.77 -5.21 -1.91
N ASP A 127 21.52 -5.13 -3.01
CA ASP A 127 21.77 -6.26 -3.90
C ASP A 127 22.82 -7.18 -3.28
N ILE A 128 22.43 -8.44 -3.07
CA ILE A 128 23.27 -9.49 -2.50
C ILE A 128 23.51 -10.63 -3.51
N GLY A 129 23.27 -10.38 -4.80
CA GLY A 129 23.50 -11.35 -5.88
C GLY A 129 22.35 -12.34 -6.11
N ILE A 130 21.18 -12.12 -5.50
CA ILE A 130 19.98 -12.94 -5.76
C ILE A 130 19.29 -12.43 -7.04
N GLY A 131 19.54 -13.13 -8.14
CA GLY A 131 19.00 -12.79 -9.45
C GLY A 131 17.48 -13.02 -9.59
N ASP A 132 16.86 -12.29 -10.52
CA ASP A 132 15.42 -12.33 -10.77
C ASP A 132 14.89 -13.72 -11.11
N GLY A 133 15.68 -14.56 -11.78
CA GLY A 133 15.31 -15.94 -12.10
C GLY A 133 15.12 -16.83 -10.87
N ILE A 134 15.86 -16.58 -9.79
CA ILE A 134 15.68 -17.29 -8.51
C ILE A 134 14.40 -16.82 -7.84
N VAL A 135 14.17 -15.51 -7.82
CA VAL A 135 12.95 -14.92 -7.24
C VAL A 135 11.70 -15.39 -8.00
N ALA A 136 11.77 -15.51 -9.32
CA ALA A 136 10.67 -15.97 -10.15
C ALA A 136 10.24 -17.41 -9.82
N GLN A 137 11.18 -18.29 -9.42
CA GLN A 137 10.88 -19.67 -9.01
C GLN A 137 10.03 -19.75 -7.73
N LEU A 138 10.01 -18.68 -6.92
CA LEU A 138 9.17 -18.59 -5.72
C LEU A 138 7.70 -18.23 -6.05
N GLU A 139 7.39 -17.93 -7.31
CA GLU A 139 6.06 -17.54 -7.78
C GLU A 139 5.39 -16.44 -6.92
N PRO A 140 6.05 -15.29 -6.72
CA PRO A 140 5.51 -14.23 -5.87
C PRO A 140 4.17 -13.73 -6.42
N ARG A 141 3.19 -13.58 -5.52
CA ARG A 141 1.82 -13.10 -5.85
C ARG A 141 1.56 -11.66 -5.42
N THR A 142 2.54 -11.03 -4.75
CA THR A 142 2.41 -9.70 -4.17
C THR A 142 3.53 -8.82 -4.71
N PHE A 143 3.18 -7.62 -5.19
CA PHE A 143 4.10 -6.70 -5.83
C PHE A 143 3.92 -5.28 -5.28
N GLU A 144 5.01 -4.52 -5.18
CA GLU A 144 4.96 -3.09 -4.94
C GLU A 144 4.38 -2.40 -6.17
N ASN A 145 3.28 -1.65 -6.00
CA ASN A 145 2.61 -1.00 -7.13
C ASN A 145 3.47 0.13 -7.72
N THR A 146 4.22 -0.21 -8.77
CA THR A 146 5.12 0.69 -9.50
C THR A 146 4.77 0.69 -10.99
N PRO A 147 5.09 1.76 -11.74
CA PRO A 147 4.75 1.87 -13.15
C PRO A 147 5.10 0.66 -14.03
N PRO A 148 6.25 -0.03 -13.88
CA PRO A 148 6.57 -1.21 -14.67
C PRO A 148 5.49 -2.31 -14.65
N LEU A 149 4.68 -2.41 -13.59
CA LEU A 149 3.60 -3.40 -13.49
C LEU A 149 2.41 -3.13 -14.41
N TRP A 150 2.17 -1.87 -14.79
CA TRP A 150 0.95 -1.49 -15.49
C TRP A 150 1.19 -0.60 -16.71
N ILE A 151 2.39 -0.03 -16.89
CA ILE A 151 2.68 0.91 -17.97
C ILE A 151 2.54 0.27 -19.37
N GLY A 152 2.92 -1.02 -19.50
CA GLY A 152 2.76 -1.77 -20.75
C GLY A 152 1.31 -2.04 -21.13
N ASN A 153 0.40 -2.01 -20.15
CA ASN A 153 -1.04 -2.17 -20.35
C ASN A 153 -1.79 -0.85 -20.16
N PHE A 154 -1.08 0.27 -20.01
CA PHE A 154 -1.71 1.57 -19.79
C PHE A 154 -2.48 1.98 -21.06
N PRO A 155 -3.78 2.28 -20.97
CA PRO A 155 -4.61 2.52 -22.14
C PRO A 155 -4.28 3.88 -22.77
N VAL A 156 -3.43 3.87 -23.79
CA VAL A 156 -3.13 5.05 -24.62
C VAL A 156 -4.04 5.04 -25.85
N PRO A 157 -4.87 6.07 -26.08
CA PRO A 157 -5.69 6.14 -27.29
C PRO A 157 -4.83 6.14 -28.57
N ALA A 158 -5.20 5.29 -29.54
CA ALA A 158 -4.62 5.33 -30.87
C ALA A 158 -4.94 6.67 -31.57
N VAL A 159 -4.14 7.04 -32.57
CA VAL A 159 -4.30 8.29 -33.32
C VAL A 159 -5.67 8.37 -34.02
N ASP A 160 -6.23 7.24 -34.44
CA ASP A 160 -7.56 7.12 -35.07
C ASP A 160 -8.70 6.90 -34.06
N ALA A 161 -8.42 6.93 -32.76
CA ALA A 161 -9.41 6.64 -31.73
C ALA A 161 -10.42 7.79 -31.57
N HIS A 162 -11.69 7.49 -31.86
CA HIS A 162 -12.80 8.40 -31.59
C HIS A 162 -13.47 8.10 -30.24
N LYS A 163 -14.27 9.05 -29.74
CA LYS A 163 -14.90 8.99 -28.41
C LYS A 163 -15.66 7.67 -28.11
N TYR A 164 -16.32 7.07 -29.10
CA TYR A 164 -17.06 5.82 -28.90
C TYR A 164 -16.16 4.61 -28.63
N ARG A 165 -14.92 4.58 -29.16
CA ARG A 165 -13.94 3.53 -28.85
C ARG A 165 -13.32 3.66 -27.45
N ARG A 166 -13.38 4.85 -26.85
CA ARG A 166 -12.84 5.15 -25.53
C ARG A 166 -13.84 4.90 -24.39
N GLY A 167 -14.96 4.25 -24.68
CA GLY A 167 -16.00 3.91 -23.72
C GLY A 167 -16.79 5.10 -23.18
N HIS A 168 -17.84 4.79 -22.44
CA HIS A 168 -18.68 5.77 -21.74
C HIS A 168 -18.81 5.35 -20.27
N VAL A 169 -18.47 6.26 -19.35
CA VAL A 169 -18.60 6.06 -17.90
C VAL A 169 -19.87 6.73 -17.36
N GLY A 170 -20.69 5.97 -16.62
CA GLY A 170 -21.81 6.50 -15.82
C GLY A 170 -21.39 6.72 -14.36
N VAL A 171 -21.61 7.91 -13.81
CA VAL A 171 -21.25 8.24 -12.42
C VAL A 171 -22.50 8.64 -11.64
N PHE A 172 -22.82 7.94 -10.56
CA PHE A 172 -24.00 8.24 -9.76
C PHE A 172 -23.73 9.39 -8.78
N SER A 173 -24.61 10.39 -8.76
CA SER A 173 -24.56 11.49 -7.80
C SER A 173 -25.53 11.29 -6.65
N GLY A 174 -25.10 11.71 -5.46
CA GLY A 174 -26.01 11.97 -4.35
C GLY A 174 -26.88 13.21 -4.56
N GLY A 175 -27.62 13.55 -3.51
CA GLY A 175 -28.45 14.75 -3.45
C GLY A 175 -27.64 16.06 -3.46
N PRO A 176 -28.32 17.22 -3.35
CA PRO A 176 -27.74 18.55 -3.55
C PRO A 176 -26.53 18.85 -2.65
N SER A 177 -26.53 18.34 -1.43
CA SER A 177 -25.44 18.50 -0.45
C SER A 177 -24.28 17.50 -0.60
N ALA A 178 -24.39 16.53 -1.52
CA ALA A 178 -23.43 15.43 -1.67
C ALA A 178 -22.94 15.23 -3.12
N THR A 179 -23.07 16.25 -3.97
CA THR A 179 -22.67 16.22 -5.38
C THR A 179 -21.16 16.25 -5.61
N GLY A 180 -20.37 16.69 -4.63
CA GLY A 180 -18.92 16.91 -4.76
C GLY A 180 -18.16 15.64 -5.20
N ALA A 181 -18.45 14.52 -4.55
CA ALA A 181 -17.76 13.26 -4.80
C ALA A 181 -18.03 12.74 -6.22
N ALA A 182 -19.28 12.77 -6.69
CA ALA A 182 -19.64 12.41 -8.06
C ALA A 182 -18.95 13.30 -9.11
N ARG A 183 -18.88 14.61 -8.87
CA ARG A 183 -18.18 15.54 -9.78
C ARG A 183 -16.69 15.19 -9.89
N LEU A 184 -16.02 14.92 -8.77
CA LEU A 184 -14.62 14.50 -8.76
C LEU A 184 -14.41 13.16 -9.50
N SER A 185 -15.27 12.17 -9.26
CA SER A 185 -15.21 10.88 -9.97
C SER A 185 -15.41 11.03 -11.48
N ALA A 186 -16.36 11.88 -11.90
CA ALA A 186 -16.62 12.12 -13.32
C ALA A 186 -15.46 12.84 -14.01
N LEU A 187 -14.87 13.84 -13.36
CA LEU A 187 -13.68 14.52 -13.86
C LEU A 187 -12.48 13.57 -13.93
N ALA A 188 -12.28 12.73 -12.92
CA ALA A 188 -11.23 11.71 -12.94
C ALA A 188 -11.41 10.74 -14.12
N ALA A 189 -12.61 10.23 -14.35
CA ALA A 189 -12.90 9.36 -15.49
C ALA A 189 -12.58 10.03 -16.83
N ALA A 190 -12.96 11.30 -17.00
CA ALA A 190 -12.65 12.07 -18.22
C ALA A 190 -11.14 12.26 -18.39
N ARG A 191 -10.41 12.59 -17.31
CA ARG A 191 -8.95 12.76 -17.33
C ARG A 191 -8.19 11.46 -17.57
N SER A 192 -8.73 10.33 -17.13
CA SER A 192 -8.19 8.99 -17.38
C SER A 192 -8.41 8.50 -18.82
N GLY A 193 -9.07 9.30 -19.68
CA GLY A 193 -9.18 9.01 -21.11
C GLY A 193 -10.53 8.50 -21.58
N ALA A 194 -11.54 8.40 -20.71
CA ALA A 194 -12.90 8.01 -21.09
C ALA A 194 -13.42 8.88 -22.24
N GLY A 195 -14.07 8.25 -23.23
CA GLY A 195 -14.58 8.94 -24.40
C GLY A 195 -15.79 9.83 -24.11
N ALA A 196 -16.62 9.40 -23.16
CA ALA A 196 -17.76 10.15 -22.67
C ALA A 196 -17.98 9.85 -21.18
N VAL A 197 -18.49 10.84 -20.45
CA VAL A 197 -18.87 10.68 -19.05
C VAL A 197 -20.23 11.32 -18.83
N THR A 198 -21.12 10.63 -18.13
CA THR A 198 -22.41 11.17 -17.70
C THR A 198 -22.58 11.01 -16.20
N VAL A 199 -22.93 12.10 -15.52
CA VAL A 199 -23.42 12.02 -14.14
C VAL A 199 -24.91 11.70 -14.14
N LEU A 200 -25.26 10.58 -13.50
CA LEU A 200 -26.62 10.15 -13.20
C LEU A 200 -27.03 10.82 -11.88
N SER A 201 -27.78 11.92 -11.98
CA SER A 201 -28.08 12.81 -10.86
C SER A 201 -29.56 12.74 -10.49
N PRO A 202 -29.92 12.72 -9.20
CA PRO A 202 -31.31 12.90 -8.80
C PRO A 202 -31.79 14.29 -9.20
N ALA A 203 -33.09 14.44 -9.40
CA ALA A 203 -33.70 15.66 -9.93
C ALA A 203 -33.30 16.92 -9.14
N ASN A 204 -33.33 16.82 -7.81
CA ASN A 204 -33.03 17.94 -6.94
C ASN A 204 -31.56 18.40 -7.00
N ALA A 205 -30.64 17.55 -7.46
CA ALA A 205 -29.21 17.86 -7.58
C ALA A 205 -28.78 18.24 -9.00
N MET A 206 -29.68 18.17 -9.99
CA MET A 206 -29.37 18.43 -11.40
C MET A 206 -28.75 19.81 -11.63
N GLN A 207 -29.33 20.86 -11.05
CA GLN A 207 -28.85 22.24 -11.22
C GLN A 207 -27.50 22.47 -10.54
N VAL A 208 -27.29 21.89 -9.36
CA VAL A 208 -26.00 21.94 -8.66
C VAL A 208 -24.92 21.28 -9.52
N ASN A 209 -25.20 20.12 -10.11
CA ASN A 209 -24.26 19.46 -11.01
C ASN A 209 -24.04 20.27 -12.30
N ALA A 210 -25.09 20.81 -12.92
CA ALA A 210 -25.02 21.59 -14.15
C ALA A 210 -24.18 22.86 -14.02
N ALA A 211 -24.27 23.52 -12.87
CA ALA A 211 -23.50 24.75 -12.61
C ALA A 211 -21.97 24.53 -12.58
N HIS A 212 -21.51 23.30 -12.37
CA HIS A 212 -20.09 22.98 -12.21
C HIS A 212 -19.52 22.07 -13.29
N LEU A 213 -20.37 21.38 -14.06
CA LEU A 213 -19.95 20.38 -15.03
C LEU A 213 -20.17 20.87 -16.46
N THR A 214 -19.07 21.21 -17.13
CA THR A 214 -19.11 21.76 -18.50
C THR A 214 -19.06 20.66 -19.56
N SER A 215 -18.02 19.82 -19.52
CA SER A 215 -17.80 18.74 -20.50
C SER A 215 -18.46 17.41 -20.12
N ILE A 216 -18.97 17.31 -18.89
CA ILE A 216 -19.59 16.09 -18.37
C ILE A 216 -21.10 16.19 -18.58
N MET A 217 -21.68 15.19 -19.24
CA MET A 217 -23.13 15.16 -19.48
C MET A 217 -23.89 14.90 -18.19
N LEU A 218 -25.17 15.30 -18.15
CA LEU A 218 -26.07 14.99 -17.06
C LEU A 218 -27.24 14.14 -17.56
N HIS A 219 -27.69 13.24 -16.69
CA HIS A 219 -28.91 12.48 -16.88
C HIS A 219 -29.66 12.44 -15.56
N LYS A 220 -30.95 12.80 -15.58
CA LYS A 220 -31.81 12.69 -14.40
C LYS A 220 -32.01 11.21 -14.08
N SER A 221 -31.72 10.81 -12.85
CA SER A 221 -31.87 9.43 -12.40
C SER A 221 -32.34 9.40 -10.95
N ASP A 222 -33.65 9.25 -10.75
CA ASP A 222 -34.29 9.13 -9.44
C ASP A 222 -34.60 7.67 -9.09
N SER A 223 -34.74 6.82 -10.11
CA SER A 223 -35.13 5.42 -10.01
C SER A 223 -34.20 4.49 -10.80
N VAL A 224 -34.30 3.17 -10.54
CA VAL A 224 -33.59 2.15 -11.31
C VAL A 224 -34.03 2.14 -12.78
N ALA A 225 -35.29 2.46 -13.08
CA ALA A 225 -35.79 2.53 -14.45
C ALA A 225 -35.05 3.60 -15.28
N ASP A 226 -34.79 4.77 -14.70
CA ASP A 226 -34.01 5.83 -15.36
C ASP A 226 -32.58 5.36 -15.70
N VAL A 227 -32.01 4.50 -14.85
CA VAL A 227 -30.69 3.91 -15.06
C VAL A 227 -30.73 2.90 -16.20
N GLN A 228 -31.76 2.06 -16.27
CA GLN A 228 -31.95 1.10 -17.36
C GLN A 228 -32.14 1.80 -18.71
N GLU A 229 -32.89 2.91 -18.73
CA GLU A 229 -33.03 3.75 -19.91
C GLU A 229 -31.68 4.30 -20.37
N PHE A 230 -30.88 4.84 -19.43
CA PHE A 230 -29.52 5.31 -19.73
C PHE A 230 -28.64 4.18 -20.28
N ILE A 231 -28.67 2.99 -19.66
CA ILE A 231 -27.92 1.81 -20.12
C ILE A 231 -28.29 1.45 -21.56
N GLY A 232 -29.59 1.32 -21.85
CA GLY A 232 -30.08 0.96 -23.18
C GLY A 232 -29.68 1.96 -24.26
N ARG A 233 -29.70 3.26 -23.94
CA ARG A 233 -29.37 4.33 -24.90
C ARG A 233 -27.88 4.54 -25.09
N ARG A 234 -27.11 4.55 -24.00
CA ARG A 234 -25.71 4.99 -24.00
C ARG A 234 -24.71 3.85 -24.00
N ARG A 235 -25.14 2.64 -23.60
CA ARG A 235 -24.29 1.44 -23.50
C ARG A 235 -22.95 1.73 -22.79
N PRO A 236 -23.00 2.27 -21.56
CA PRO A 236 -21.81 2.60 -20.80
C PRO A 236 -20.95 1.36 -20.55
N SER A 237 -19.63 1.53 -20.61
CA SER A 237 -18.65 0.48 -20.41
C SER A 237 -18.25 0.31 -18.95
N ALA A 238 -18.53 1.32 -18.12
CA ALA A 238 -18.22 1.30 -16.69
C ALA A 238 -19.16 2.20 -15.90
N PHE A 239 -19.29 1.89 -14.61
CA PHE A 239 -20.07 2.67 -13.66
C PHE A 239 -19.27 3.01 -12.41
N VAL A 240 -19.56 4.16 -11.81
CA VAL A 240 -19.08 4.55 -10.48
C VAL A 240 -20.29 4.84 -9.60
N LEU A 241 -20.56 3.94 -8.64
CA LEU A 241 -21.64 4.04 -7.66
C LEU A 241 -21.05 4.01 -6.25
N GLY A 242 -21.49 4.93 -5.39
CA GLY A 242 -21.03 5.01 -4.00
C GLY A 242 -20.66 6.42 -3.55
N PRO A 243 -19.73 7.13 -4.22
CA PRO A 243 -19.23 8.43 -3.77
C PRO A 243 -20.35 9.46 -3.57
N GLY A 244 -20.67 9.78 -2.32
CA GLY A 244 -21.74 10.72 -1.95
C GLY A 244 -23.17 10.24 -2.25
N PHE A 245 -23.37 9.01 -2.74
CA PHE A 245 -24.71 8.50 -3.12
C PHE A 245 -25.61 8.20 -1.91
N GLY A 246 -24.99 7.91 -0.76
CA GLY A 246 -25.66 7.46 0.46
C GLY A 246 -25.61 5.95 0.64
N VAL A 247 -26.26 5.45 1.70
CA VAL A 247 -26.31 4.03 2.08
C VAL A 247 -27.78 3.60 2.24
N GLY A 248 -28.01 2.28 2.36
CA GLY A 248 -29.34 1.71 2.58
C GLY A 248 -29.98 1.12 1.31
N GLU A 249 -31.29 0.91 1.37
CA GLU A 249 -32.05 0.16 0.34
C GLU A 249 -31.93 0.78 -1.04
N LYS A 250 -32.06 2.11 -1.16
CA LYS A 250 -31.91 2.79 -2.46
C LYS A 250 -30.54 2.49 -3.09
N THR A 251 -29.46 2.57 -2.34
CA THR A 251 -28.10 2.26 -2.84
C THR A 251 -27.98 0.81 -3.29
N ARG A 252 -28.50 -0.13 -2.48
CA ARG A 252 -28.54 -1.55 -2.81
C ARG A 252 -29.31 -1.80 -4.12
N ASP A 253 -30.50 -1.23 -4.24
CA ASP A 253 -31.38 -1.48 -5.38
C ASP A 253 -30.80 -0.91 -6.68
N PHE A 254 -30.16 0.27 -6.61
CA PHE A 254 -29.40 0.82 -7.74
C PHE A 254 -28.19 -0.06 -8.10
N ALA A 255 -27.44 -0.54 -7.12
CA ALA A 255 -26.29 -1.43 -7.36
C ALA A 255 -26.72 -2.74 -8.03
N LEU A 256 -27.77 -3.39 -7.50
CA LEU A 256 -28.34 -4.60 -8.08
C LEU A 256 -28.89 -4.35 -9.49
N GLY A 257 -29.55 -3.20 -9.70
CA GLY A 257 -30.03 -2.78 -11.01
C GLY A 257 -28.91 -2.66 -12.05
N VAL A 258 -27.76 -2.09 -11.68
CA VAL A 258 -26.59 -2.01 -12.56
C VAL A 258 -25.99 -3.40 -12.80
N LEU A 259 -25.77 -4.19 -11.74
CA LEU A 259 -25.15 -5.51 -11.84
C LEU A 259 -25.96 -6.50 -12.69
N ALA A 260 -27.29 -6.44 -12.63
CA ALA A 260 -28.18 -7.28 -13.43
C ALA A 260 -27.99 -7.07 -14.95
N THR A 261 -27.43 -5.93 -15.37
CA THR A 261 -27.20 -5.63 -16.80
C THR A 261 -25.88 -6.16 -17.35
N GLY A 262 -24.93 -6.52 -16.48
CA GLY A 262 -23.60 -6.99 -16.86
C GLY A 262 -23.50 -8.49 -17.18
N GLN A 263 -24.61 -9.24 -17.11
CA GLN A 263 -24.67 -10.68 -17.43
C GLN A 263 -25.02 -10.97 -18.90
N ARG A 264 -24.66 -10.09 -19.84
CA ARG A 264 -24.85 -10.32 -21.29
C ARG A 264 -23.56 -10.10 -22.07
#